data_AF-A0A060HCT9-F1
#
_entry.id   AF-A0A060HCT9-F1
#
_cell.length_a   1.000
_cell.length_b   1.000
_cell.length_c   1.000
_cell.angle_alpha   90.00
_cell.angle_beta   90.00
_cell.angle_gamma   90.00
#
_symmetry.space_group_name_H-M   'P 1'
#
loop_
_entity.id
_entity.type
_entity.pdbx_description
1 polymer ?
#
loop_
_entity_poly.entity_id
_entity_poly.type
_entity_poly.pdbx_seq_one_letter_code
_entity_poly.pdbx_strand_id
1 'polypeptide(L)' 'MAKRFCEHCFYRGDESEFLAAADFCIECMSVHAHCPKCKSSFHSVHVVE' A
#
# COMPACT_ATOMS: atom_id res chain seq x y z
N MET A 1 6.39 14.89 -2.14
CA MET A 1 5.53 13.76 -2.53
C MET A 1 5.25 12.96 -1.28
N ALA A 2 4.01 12.51 -1.05
CA ALA A 2 3.66 11.74 0.13
C ALA A 2 4.35 10.36 0.08
N LYS A 3 5.03 9.98 1.15
CA LYS A 3 5.69 8.67 1.27
C LYS A 3 4.80 7.71 2.05
N ARG A 4 4.85 6.43 1.66
CA ARG A 4 4.15 5.35 2.36
C ARG A 4 5.14 4.31 2.89
N PHE A 5 4.73 3.64 3.95
CA PHE A 5 5.52 2.66 4.67
C PHE A 5 4.75 1.34 4.77
N CYS A 6 5.42 0.23 4.47
CA CYS A 6 4.90 -1.11 4.71
C CYS A 6 5.40 -1.63 6.07
N GLU A 7 4.48 -1.94 6.98
CA GLU A 7 4.80 -2.47 8.32
C GLU A 7 5.36 -3.90 8.30
N HIS A 8 5.08 -4.68 7.27
CA HIS A 8 5.53 -6.08 7.18
C HIS A 8 6.97 -6.23 6.69
N CYS A 9 7.38 -5.44 5.69
CA CYS A 9 8.71 -5.55 5.07
C CYS A 9 9.56 -4.29 5.21
N PHE A 10 9.07 -3.30 5.95
CA PHE A 10 9.73 -2.01 6.21
C PHE A 10 10.08 -1.20 4.96
N TYR A 11 9.49 -1.56 3.82
CA TYR A 11 9.69 -0.85 2.56
C TYR A 11 9.07 0.55 2.64
N ARG A 12 9.85 1.54 2.21
CA ARG A 12 9.46 2.94 2.08
C ARG A 12 9.46 3.28 0.59
N GLY A 13 8.33 3.74 0.09
CA GLY A 13 8.15 4.07 -1.32
C GLY A 13 7.22 5.26 -1.49
N ASP A 14 7.10 5.74 -2.71
CA ASP A 14 6.20 6.83 -3.05
C ASP A 14 4.75 6.35 -3.06
N GLU A 15 3.80 7.23 -2.72
CA GLU A 15 2.38 6.89 -2.75
C GLU A 15 1.92 6.33 -4.10
N SER A 16 2.47 6.83 -5.22
CA SER A 16 2.17 6.32 -6.57
C SER A 16 2.51 4.85 -6.74
N GLU A 17 3.60 4.36 -6.16
CA GLU A 17 4.01 2.95 -6.23
C GLU A 17 3.03 2.05 -5.47
N PHE A 18 2.51 2.53 -4.35
CA PHE A 18 1.53 1.81 -3.55
C PHE A 18 0.13 1.84 -4.18
N LEU A 19 -0.26 2.96 -4.80
CA LEU A 19 -1.52 3.06 -5.54
C LEU A 19 -1.51 2.16 -6.79
N ALA A 20 -0.38 2.09 -7.50
CA ALA A 20 -0.22 1.19 -8.64
C ALA A 20 -0.26 -0.31 -8.24
N ALA A 21 0.04 -0.61 -6.98
CA ALA A 21 -0.05 -1.95 -6.41
C ALA A 21 -1.40 -2.24 -5.72
N ALA A 22 -2.31 -1.27 -5.66
CA ALA A 22 -3.65 -1.49 -5.13
C ALA A 22 -4.49 -2.28 -6.14
N ASP A 23 -5.30 -3.22 -5.64
CA ASP A 23 -6.14 -4.08 -6.47
C ASP A 23 -7.59 -4.05 -5.98
N PHE A 24 -8.53 -4.20 -6.92
CA PHE A 24 -9.95 -4.25 -6.59
C PHE A 24 -10.36 -5.68 -6.23
N CYS A 25 -10.71 -5.89 -4.97
CA CYS A 25 -11.20 -7.18 -4.50
C CYS A 25 -12.71 -7.30 -4.79
N ILE A 26 -13.08 -8.25 -5.65
CA ILE A 26 -14.48 -8.51 -6.01
C ILE A 26 -15.29 -9.02 -4.80
N GLU A 27 -14.69 -9.84 -3.93
CA GLU A 27 -15.38 -10.39 -2.74
C GLU A 27 -15.73 -9.29 -1.73
N CYS A 28 -14.84 -8.31 -1.54
CA CYS A 28 -15.06 -7.18 -0.65
C CYS A 28 -15.74 -5.99 -1.34
N MET A 29 -15.87 -6.03 -2.67
CA MET A 29 -16.25 -4.90 -3.52
C MET A 29 -15.50 -3.60 -3.16
N SER A 30 -14.21 -3.71 -2.85
CA SER A 30 -13.40 -2.61 -2.33
C SER A 30 -11.96 -2.68 -2.86
N VAL A 31 -11.28 -1.54 -2.87
CA VAL A 31 -9.86 -1.47 -3.25
C VAL A 31 -9.00 -1.82 -2.05
N HIS A 32 -8.14 -2.83 -2.19
CA HIS A 32 -7.14 -3.21 -1.20
C HIS A 32 -5.77 -2.69 -1.60
N ALA A 33 -5.11 -2.00 -0.69
CA ALA A 33 -3.73 -1.58 -0.90
C ALA A 33 -2.79 -2.75 -0.59
N HIS A 34 -1.90 -3.08 -1.53
CA HIS A 34 -0.85 -4.08 -1.34
C HIS A 34 0.54 -3.43 -1.40
N CYS A 35 1.46 -3.91 -0.57
CA CYS A 35 2.83 -3.44 -0.67
C CYS A 35 3.41 -3.85 -2.03
N PRO A 36 4.01 -2.92 -2.81
CA PRO A 36 4.56 -3.27 -4.13
C PRO A 36 5.68 -4.31 -4.03
N LYS A 37 6.39 -4.36 -2.88
CA LYS A 37 7.54 -5.24 -2.64
C LYS A 37 7.16 -6.63 -2.10
N CYS A 38 6.46 -6.71 -0.97
CA CYS A 38 6.14 -8.01 -0.33
C CYS A 38 4.73 -8.54 -0.65
N LYS A 39 3.92 -7.77 -1.40
CA LYS A 39 2.52 -8.09 -1.75
C LYS A 39 1.56 -8.29 -0.57
N SER A 40 2.03 -8.13 0.66
CA SER A 40 1.16 -8.14 1.84
C SER A 40 0.12 -7.04 1.73
N SER A 41 -1.14 -7.40 2.00
CA SER A 41 -2.21 -6.44 2.27
C SER A 41 -1.79 -5.59 3.46
N PHE A 42 -1.99 -4.28 3.39
CA PHE A 42 -1.68 -3.38 4.50
C PHE A 42 -2.77 -2.32 4.63
N HIS A 43 -3.12 -1.96 5.86
CA HIS A 43 -3.87 -0.74 6.11
C HIS A 43 -2.86 0.40 5.98
N SER A 44 -2.87 1.11 4.87
CA SER A 44 -1.86 2.14 4.60
C SER A 44 -1.87 3.22 5.67
N VAL A 45 -0.90 3.16 6.59
CA VAL A 45 -0.64 4.24 7.54
C VAL A 45 0.07 5.34 6.75
N HIS A 46 -0.60 6.48 6.59
CA HIS A 46 0.01 7.68 6.02
C HIS A 46 1.11 8.14 6.97
N VAL A 47 2.36 8.21 6.48
CA VAL A 47 3.44 8.84 7.23
C VAL A 47 3.31 10.35 6.96
N VAL A 48 2.74 11.07 7.93
CA VAL A 48 2.80 12.53 7.94
C VAL A 48 4.17 12.88 8.52
N GLU A 49 5.09 13.36 7.67
CA GLU A 49 6.33 14.02 8.12
C GLU A 49 6.03 15.48 8.51
#